data_AF-R2VK87-F1
#
_entry.id   AF-R2VK87-F1
#
_cell.length_a   1.000
_cell.length_b   1.000
_cell.length_c   1.000
_cell.angle_alpha   90.00
_cell.angle_beta   90.00
_cell.angle_gamma   90.00
#
_symmetry.space_group_name_H-M   'P 1'
#
loop_
_entity.id
_entity.type
_entity.pdbx_description
1 polymer ?
#
loop_
_entity_poly.entity_id
_entity_poly.type
_entity_poly.pdbx_seq_one_letter_code
_entity_poly.pdbx_strand_id
1 'polypeptide(L)'
;MYWFIVFAFFLVVLTISQFSLNKLEKKGVRVHRWIWAFASFLIMIIPNILLPHLSEQVNIFLYALCAVFAVNFMIEQRKYVEAMNQRFPTQSK
;
A
#
# COMPACT_ATOMS: atom_id res chain seq x y z
N MET A 1 -21.07 -13.54 -1.03
CA MET A 1 -21.52 -12.21 -1.52
C MET A 1 -20.77 -11.03 -0.86
N TYR A 2 -20.53 -11.03 0.46
CA TYR A 2 -19.83 -9.94 1.18
C TYR A 2 -18.39 -9.65 0.68
N TRP A 3 -17.65 -10.68 0.28
CA TRP A 3 -16.28 -10.55 -0.23
C TRP A 3 -16.14 -9.70 -1.50
N PHE A 4 -17.16 -9.67 -2.36
CA PHE A 4 -17.16 -8.83 -3.56
C PHE A 4 -17.18 -7.34 -3.21
N ILE A 5 -17.90 -6.97 -2.14
CA ILE A 5 -17.98 -5.60 -1.64
C ILE A 5 -16.63 -5.19 -1.03
N VAL A 6 -16.01 -6.08 -0.25
CA VAL A 6 -14.67 -5.86 0.32
C VAL A 6 -13.63 -5.66 -0.79
N PHE A 7 -13.70 -6.47 -1.85
CA PHE A 7 -12.81 -6.34 -3.00
C PHE A 7 -13.04 -5.05 -3.81
N ALA A 8 -14.30 -4.67 -4.04
CA ALA A 8 -14.63 -3.41 -4.70
C ALA A 8 -14.13 -2.21 -3.88
N PHE A 9 -14.33 -2.22 -2.56
CA PHE A 9 -13.82 -1.20 -1.66
C PHE A 9 -12.29 -1.12 -1.70
N PHE A 10 -11.60 -2.27 -1.67
CA PHE A 10 -10.15 -2.36 -1.82
C PHE A 10 -9.67 -1.67 -3.11
N LEU A 11 -10.30 -1.95 -4.25
CA LEU A 11 -9.92 -1.34 -5.54
C LEU A 11 -10.13 0.18 -5.54
N VAL A 12 -11.21 0.66 -4.94
CA VAL A 12 -11.49 2.10 -4.84
C VAL A 12 -10.43 2.79 -3.99
N VAL A 13 -10.14 2.26 -2.79
CA VAL A 13 -9.13 2.83 -1.89
C VAL A 13 -7.74 2.80 -2.54
N LEU A 14 -7.39 1.71 -3.22
CA LEU A 14 -6.13 1.58 -3.94
C LEU A 14 -6.01 2.63 -5.06
N THR A 15 -7.09 2.81 -5.83
CA THR A 15 -7.13 3.80 -6.92
C THR A 15 -6.98 5.22 -6.38
N ILE A 16 -7.70 5.57 -5.32
CA ILE A 16 -7.60 6.89 -4.67
C ILE A 16 -6.20 7.12 -4.12
N SER A 17 -5.59 6.10 -3.51
CA SER A 17 -4.25 6.18 -2.96
C SER A 17 -3.21 6.39 -4.06
N GLN A 18 -3.28 5.64 -5.15
CA GLN A 18 -2.40 5.81 -6.31
C GLN A 18 -2.60 7.18 -6.98
N PHE A 19 -3.84 7.65 -7.10
CA PHE A 19 -4.12 8.98 -7.64
C PHE A 19 -3.54 10.10 -6.77
N SER A 20 -3.69 9.99 -5.45
CA SER A 20 -3.15 10.95 -4.49
C SER A 20 -1.63 10.96 -4.51
N LEU A 21 -1.00 9.79 -4.55
CA LEU A 21 0.45 9.63 -4.69
C LEU A 21 0.97 10.27 -5.97
N ASN A 22 0.33 10.00 -7.11
CA ASN A 22 0.74 10.58 -8.39
C ASN A 22 0.59 12.12 -8.39
N LYS A 23 -0.41 12.65 -7.68
CA LYS A 23 -0.60 14.10 -7.50
C LYS A 23 0.45 14.71 -6.57
N LEU A 24 0.87 13.99 -5.53
CA LEU A 24 1.97 14.37 -4.61
C LEU A 24 3.32 14.35 -5.32
N GLU A 25 3.56 13.34 -6.15
CA GLU A 25 4.77 13.21 -6.96
C GLU A 25 4.90 14.36 -7.96
N LYS A 26 3.78 14.75 -8.61
CA LYS A 26 3.72 15.96 -9.45
C LYS A 26 4.00 17.26 -8.70
N LYS A 27 3.78 17.31 -7.39
CA LYS A 27 4.14 18.46 -6.53
C LYS A 27 5.59 18.39 -6.02
N GLY A 28 6.38 17.39 -6.44
CA GLY A 28 7.76 17.21 -6.01
C GLY A 28 7.91 16.47 -4.67
N VAL A 29 6.82 16.00 -4.06
CA VAL A 29 6.87 15.22 -2.82
C VAL A 29 7.07 13.76 -3.18
N ARG A 30 8.32 13.31 -3.12
CA ARG A 30 8.67 11.88 -3.27
C ARG A 30 8.39 11.18 -1.95
N VAL A 31 7.26 10.49 -1.86
CA VAL A 31 6.93 9.67 -0.70
C VAL A 31 7.93 8.52 -0.62
N HIS A 32 8.67 8.44 0.48
CA HIS A 32 9.64 7.38 0.68
C HIS A 32 8.92 6.03 0.69
N ARG A 33 9.33 5.10 -0.18
CA ARG A 33 8.73 3.76 -0.32
C ARG A 33 8.45 3.08 1.03
N TRP A 34 9.39 3.19 1.96
CA TRP A 34 9.31 2.53 3.27
C TRP A 34 8.10 2.97 4.08
N ILE A 35 7.57 4.18 3.87
CA ILE A 35 6.36 4.66 4.56
C ILE A 35 5.17 3.75 4.30
N TRP A 36 5.04 3.20 3.08
CA TRP A 36 3.95 2.27 2.74
C TRP A 36 4.12 0.91 3.42
N ALA A 37 5.34 0.39 3.51
CA ALA A 37 5.62 -0.83 4.27
C ALA A 37 5.39 -0.62 5.78
N PHE A 38 5.90 0.47 6.34
CA PHE A 38 5.67 0.80 7.75
C PHE A 38 4.17 0.95 8.03
N ALA A 39 3.43 1.62 7.15
CA ALA A 39 1.98 1.78 7.29
C ALA A 39 1.23 0.44 7.24
N SER A 40 1.59 -0.49 6.34
CA SER A 40 0.94 -1.81 6.29
C SER A 40 1.14 -2.60 7.59
N PHE A 41 2.35 -2.55 8.16
CA PHE A 41 2.63 -3.18 9.45
C PHE A 41 1.94 -2.47 10.61
N LEU A 42 2.01 -1.13 10.69
CA LEU A 42 1.39 -0.35 11.76
C LEU A 42 -0.12 -0.60 11.84
N ILE A 43 -0.80 -0.61 10.69
CA ILE A 43 -2.26 -0.79 10.63
C ILE A 43 -2.70 -2.14 11.20
N MET A 44 -1.84 -3.15 11.15
CA MET A 44 -2.17 -4.46 11.71
C MET A 44 -1.68 -4.64 13.15
N ILE A 45 -0.53 -4.05 13.49
CA ILE A 45 0.12 -4.20 14.79
C ILE A 45 -0.51 -3.30 15.85
N ILE A 46 -0.78 -2.02 15.53
CA ILE A 46 -1.36 -1.05 16.47
C ILE A 46 -2.68 -1.56 17.05
N PRO A 47 -3.65 -2.02 16.23
CA PRO A 47 -4.92 -2.46 16.77
C PRO A 47 -4.79 -3.74 17.60
N ASN A 48 -3.95 -4.68 17.19
CA ASN A 48 -3.73 -5.93 17.93
C ASN A 48 -3.09 -5.72 19.31
N ILE A 49 -2.20 -4.74 19.45
CA ILE A 49 -1.53 -4.43 20.72
C ILE A 49 -2.43 -3.60 21.64
N LEU A 50 -3.16 -2.62 21.11
CA LEU A 50 -3.98 -1.70 21.90
C LEU A 50 -5.37 -2.23 22.23
N LEU A 51 -5.93 -3.11 21.39
CA LEU A 51 -7.31 -3.60 21.50
C LEU A 51 -7.34 -5.12 21.24
N PRO A 52 -7.16 -5.96 22.26
CA PRO A 52 -7.14 -7.42 22.09
C PRO A 52 -8.51 -8.05 21.72
N HIS A 53 -9.59 -7.28 21.71
CA HIS A 53 -10.95 -7.73 21.35
C HIS A 53 -11.53 -6.92 20.19
N LEU A 54 -10.84 -6.89 19.05
CA LEU A 54 -11.40 -6.32 17.83
C LEU A 54 -12.48 -7.24 17.26
N SER A 55 -13.61 -6.65 16.90
CA SER A 55 -14.67 -7.40 16.22
C SER A 55 -14.17 -7.91 14.87
N GLU A 56 -14.73 -9.05 14.43
CA GLU A 56 -14.35 -9.70 13.18
C GLU A 56 -14.43 -8.73 11.97
N GLN A 57 -15.43 -7.86 11.94
CA GLN A 57 -15.61 -6.83 10.90
C GLN A 57 -14.46 -5.83 10.86
N VAL A 58 -13.98 -5.38 12.02
CA VAL A 58 -12.86 -4.44 12.11
C VAL A 58 -11.56 -5.12 11.68
N ASN A 59 -11.36 -6.40 12.05
CA ASN A 59 -10.23 -7.17 11.57
C ASN A 59 -10.24 -7.30 10.03
N ILE A 60 -11.37 -7.65 9.42
CA ILE A 60 -11.50 -7.73 7.95
C ILE A 60 -11.15 -6.39 7.30
N PHE A 61 -11.61 -5.27 7.87
CA PHE A 61 -11.30 -3.94 7.38
C PHE A 61 -9.81 -3.60 7.49
N LEU A 62 -9.17 -3.90 8.62
CA LEU A 62 -7.74 -3.70 8.83
C LEU A 62 -6.88 -4.56 7.90
N TYR A 63 -7.28 -5.81 7.65
CA TYR A 63 -6.63 -6.68 6.68
C TYR A 63 -6.76 -6.14 5.25
N ALA A 64 -7.95 -5.67 4.86
CA ALA A 64 -8.17 -5.07 3.56
C ALA A 64 -7.31 -3.81 3.38
N LEU A 65 -7.24 -2.95 4.40
CA LEU A 65 -6.34 -1.78 4.39
C LEU A 65 -4.88 -2.20 4.30
N CYS A 66 -4.44 -3.13 5.13
CA CYS A 66 -3.07 -3.67 5.12
C CYS A 66 -2.67 -4.15 3.72
N ALA A 67 -3.57 -4.88 3.04
CA ALA A 67 -3.36 -5.30 1.66
C ALA A 67 -3.19 -4.12 0.70
N VAL A 68 -3.98 -3.04 0.83
CA VAL A 68 -3.83 -1.84 -0.02
C VAL A 68 -2.45 -1.22 0.16
N PHE A 69 -2.00 -1.05 1.41
CA PHE A 69 -0.68 -0.48 1.71
C PHE A 69 0.44 -1.36 1.16
N ALA A 70 0.32 -2.69 1.31
CA ALA A 70 1.29 -3.65 0.77
C ALA A 70 1.36 -3.60 -0.76
N VAL A 71 0.23 -3.52 -1.46
CA VAL A 71 0.22 -3.41 -2.93
C VAL A 71 0.79 -2.06 -3.38
N ASN A 72 0.49 -0.96 -2.70
CA ASN A 72 1.11 0.33 -2.99
C ASN A 72 2.64 0.29 -2.85
N PHE A 73 3.14 -0.37 -1.81
CA PHE A 73 4.57 -0.59 -1.64
C PHE A 73 5.20 -1.38 -2.80
N MET A 74 4.52 -2.44 -3.28
CA MET A 74 4.97 -3.22 -4.43
C MET A 74 4.99 -2.41 -5.74
N ILE A 75 3.97 -1.58 -5.97
CA ILE A 75 3.90 -0.70 -7.14
C ILE A 75 5.04 0.32 -7.10
N GLU A 76 5.23 0.98 -5.97
CA GLU A 76 6.31 1.95 -5.77
C GLU A 76 7.67 1.27 -5.92
N GLN A 77 7.75 -0.01 -5.55
CA GLN A 77 8.94 -0.79 -5.76
C GLN A 77 9.31 -1.01 -7.19
N ARG A 78 8.33 -1.45 -7.96
CA ARG A 78 8.51 -1.70 -9.37
C ARG A 78 8.99 -0.42 -10.07
N LYS A 79 8.37 0.72 -9.78
CA LYS A 79 8.79 2.04 -10.29
C LYS A 79 10.23 2.38 -9.91
N TYR A 80 10.62 2.15 -8.66
CA TYR A 80 11.99 2.41 -8.21
C TYR A 80 13.02 1.51 -8.90
N VAL A 81 12.74 0.22 -9.04
CA VAL A 81 13.61 -0.74 -9.74
C VAL A 81 13.69 -0.40 -11.23
N GLU A 82 12.58 -0.04 -11.86
CA GLU A 82 12.56 0.43 -13.25
C GLU A 82 13.40 1.70 -13.44
N ALA A 83 13.25 2.70 -12.55
CA ALA A 83 14.06 3.91 -12.58
C ALA A 83 15.55 3.63 -12.32
N MET A 84 15.87 2.64 -11.49
CA MET A 84 17.24 2.18 -11.25
C MET A 84 17.83 1.50 -12.49
N ASN A 85 17.10 0.57 -13.11
CA ASN A 85 17.51 -0.12 -14.33
C ASN A 85 17.70 0.86 -15.52
N GLN A 86 16.91 1.93 -15.59
CA GLN A 86 17.12 2.98 -16.60
C GLN A 86 18.40 3.78 -16.35
N ARG A 87 18.78 4.02 -15.09
CA ARG A 87 20.00 4.76 -14.73
C ARG A 87 21.26 3.92 -14.80
N PHE A 88 21.15 2.64 -14.46
CA PHE A 88 22.22 1.65 -14.51
C PHE A 88 21.68 0.43 -15.25
N PRO A 89 21.73 0.41 -16.58
CA PRO A 89 21.30 -0.75 -17.34
C PRO A 89 22.20 -1.91 -16.90
N THR A 90 21.64 -2.82 -16.10
CA THR A 90 22.28 -4.11 -15.84
C THR A 90 22.40 -4.79 -17.19
N GLN A 91 23.62 -4.80 -17.72
CA GLN A 91 24.01 -5.60 -18.87
C GLN A 91 23.81 -7.06 -18.47
N SER A 92 22.58 -7.56 -18.64
CA SER A 92 22.31 -8.98 -18.63
C SER A 92 23.05 -9.54 -19.83
N LYS A 93 24.17 -10.21 -19.57
CA LYS A 93 24.67 -11.24 -20.48
C LYS A 93 23.62 -12.33 -20.64
#